data_AF-A0A6A3AEZ7-F1
#
_entry.id   AF-A0A6A3AEZ7-F1
#
_cell.length_a   1.000
_cell.length_b   1.000
_cell.length_c   1.000
_cell.angle_alpha   90.00
_cell.angle_beta   90.00
_cell.angle_gamma   90.00
#
_symmetry.space_group_name_H-M   'P 1'
#
loop_
_entity.id
_entity.type
_entity.pdbx_description
1 polymer ?
#
loop_
_entity_poly.entity_id
_entity_poly.type
_entity_poly.pdbx_seq_one_letter_code
_entity_poly.pdbx_strand_id
1 'polypeptide(L)'
;MNDGDVSKQIQQMVRFIRQEAEEKANEIAVSAEEEFNIEKLQIVEAERRKIKQEYERKGKQRLGNDKRGYKNLVKALVLQSLARLREPSVILRCREVDRKLVESIIDEAKREYAEKFNVASPKIVIDHLGGSCASFGRREDCFREHFRCTP
;
A
#
# COMPACT_ATOMS: atom_id res chain seq x y z
N MET A 1 -44.27 -23.41 65.99
CA MET A 1 -43.39 -23.09 64.85
C MET A 1 -42.18 -22.36 65.40
N ASN A 2 -40.96 -22.68 64.94
CA ASN A 2 -39.73 -22.17 65.52
C ASN A 2 -39.30 -20.89 64.79
N ASP A 3 -39.19 -19.76 65.50
CA ASP A 3 -38.83 -18.47 64.92
C ASP A 3 -37.47 -18.48 64.20
N GLY A 4 -36.56 -19.38 64.62
CA GLY A 4 -35.29 -19.59 63.96
C GLY A 4 -35.41 -20.12 62.52
N ASP A 5 -36.45 -20.87 62.20
CA ASP A 5 -36.66 -21.41 60.85
C ASP A 5 -37.33 -20.39 59.91
N VAL A 6 -38.18 -19.52 60.47
CA VAL A 6 -38.73 -18.36 59.74
C VAL A 6 -37.62 -17.39 59.34
N SER A 7 -36.68 -17.10 60.26
CA SER A 7 -35.54 -16.23 59.97
C SER A 7 -34.63 -16.80 58.85
N LYS A 8 -34.37 -18.11 58.86
CA LYS A 8 -33.59 -18.78 57.80
C LYS A 8 -34.28 -18.70 56.44
N GLN A 9 -35.59 -18.88 56.38
CA GLN A 9 -36.36 -18.75 55.13
C GLN A 9 -36.29 -17.33 54.57
N ILE A 10 -36.42 -16.32 55.43
CA ILE A 10 -36.29 -14.91 55.03
C ILE A 10 -34.87 -14.62 54.51
N GLN A 11 -33.83 -15.11 55.19
CA GLN A 11 -32.45 -14.95 54.73
C GLN A 11 -32.22 -15.61 53.37
N GLN A 12 -32.80 -16.79 53.14
CA GLN A 12 -32.72 -17.49 51.88
C GLN A 12 -33.40 -16.68 50.75
N MET A 13 -34.59 -16.13 51.00
CA MET A 13 -35.27 -15.26 50.05
C MET A 13 -34.46 -13.99 49.73
N VAL A 14 -33.89 -13.33 50.72
CA VAL A 14 -33.02 -12.15 50.52
C VAL A 14 -31.80 -12.50 49.67
N ARG A 15 -31.20 -13.67 49.89
CA ARG A 15 -30.08 -14.15 49.08
C ARG A 15 -30.49 -14.36 47.63
N PHE A 16 -31.65 -14.96 47.37
CA PHE A 16 -32.15 -15.13 46.01
C PHE A 16 -32.38 -13.80 45.31
N ILE A 17 -33.03 -12.83 45.96
CA ILE A 17 -33.27 -11.50 45.38
C ILE A 17 -31.96 -10.80 45.02
N ARG A 18 -30.94 -10.91 45.88
CA ARG A 18 -29.62 -10.33 45.60
C ARG A 18 -28.94 -11.01 44.43
N GLN A 19 -28.99 -12.34 44.37
CA GLN A 19 -28.39 -13.11 43.29
C GLN A 19 -29.09 -12.81 41.95
N GLU A 20 -30.42 -12.77 41.93
CA GLU A 20 -31.20 -12.42 40.74
C GLU A 20 -30.90 -11.00 40.25
N ALA A 21 -30.78 -10.04 41.18
CA ALA A 21 -30.39 -8.67 40.83
C ALA A 21 -28.97 -8.59 40.24
N GLU A 22 -28.01 -9.35 40.80
CA GLU A 22 -26.64 -9.41 40.32
C GLU A 22 -26.54 -10.09 38.94
N GLU A 23 -27.23 -11.21 38.75
CA GLU A 23 -27.31 -11.90 37.46
C GLU A 23 -27.92 -11.00 36.38
N LYS A 24 -29.01 -10.28 36.70
CA LYS A 24 -29.64 -9.35 35.76
C LYS A 24 -28.74 -8.15 35.45
N ALA A 25 -28.04 -7.61 36.44
CA ALA A 25 -27.08 -6.52 36.22
C ALA A 25 -25.92 -6.96 35.30
N ASN A 26 -25.41 -8.17 35.51
CA ASN A 26 -24.35 -8.74 34.68
C ASN A 26 -24.83 -9.01 33.25
N GLU A 27 -26.04 -9.55 33.07
CA GLU A 27 -26.64 -9.77 31.75
C GLU A 27 -26.77 -8.45 30.97
N ILE A 28 -27.27 -7.39 31.62
CA ILE A 28 -27.39 -6.06 31.02
C ILE A 28 -26.01 -5.50 30.65
N ALA A 29 -25.02 -5.64 31.55
CA ALA A 29 -23.68 -5.12 31.31
C ALA A 29 -23.01 -5.79 30.10
N VAL A 30 -23.11 -7.13 30.01
CA VAL A 30 -22.55 -7.90 28.89
C VAL A 30 -23.26 -7.53 27.59
N SER A 31 -24.59 -7.49 27.59
CA SER A 31 -25.36 -7.12 26.38
C SER A 31 -25.03 -5.70 25.90
N ALA A 32 -24.90 -4.74 26.81
CA ALA A 32 -24.55 -3.37 26.46
C ALA A 32 -23.12 -3.25 25.89
N GLU A 33 -22.17 -4.02 26.42
CA GLU A 33 -20.80 -4.04 25.91
C GLU A 33 -20.73 -4.68 24.51
N GLU A 34 -21.47 -5.76 24.27
CA GLU A 34 -21.58 -6.39 22.95
C GLU A 34 -22.17 -5.42 21.91
N GLU A 35 -23.29 -4.78 22.23
CA GLU A 35 -23.93 -3.79 21.36
C GLU A 35 -23.00 -2.60 21.06
N PHE A 36 -22.34 -2.05 22.08
CA PHE A 36 -21.38 -0.97 21.91
C PHE A 36 -20.25 -1.35 20.95
N ASN A 37 -19.71 -2.55 21.09
CA ASN A 37 -18.62 -3.02 20.24
C ASN A 37 -19.08 -3.21 18.79
N ILE A 38 -20.28 -3.74 18.58
CA ILE A 38 -20.88 -3.89 17.25
C ILE A 38 -21.05 -2.51 16.58
N GLU A 39 -21.69 -1.56 17.25
CA GLU A 39 -21.93 -0.23 16.70
C GLU A 39 -20.62 0.52 16.41
N LYS A 40 -19.67 0.48 17.35
CA LYS A 40 -18.34 1.06 17.17
C LYS A 40 -17.65 0.49 15.93
N LEU A 41 -17.67 -0.83 15.76
CA LEU A 41 -17.08 -1.49 14.59
C LEU A 41 -17.78 -1.05 13.30
N GLN A 42 -19.11 -1.01 13.29
CA GLN A 42 -19.88 -0.58 12.12
C GLN A 42 -19.53 0.86 11.71
N ILE A 43 -19.44 1.79 12.66
CA ILE A 43 -19.06 3.18 12.41
C ILE A 43 -17.64 3.25 11.83
N VAL A 44 -16.68 2.58 12.47
CA VAL A 44 -15.28 2.58 12.03
C VAL A 44 -15.16 1.97 10.63
N GLU A 45 -15.84 0.87 10.35
CA GLU A 45 -15.83 0.26 9.03
C GLU A 45 -16.48 1.15 7.96
N ALA A 46 -17.61 1.79 8.27
CA ALA A 46 -18.29 2.69 7.35
C ALA A 46 -17.39 3.88 6.97
N GLU A 47 -16.73 4.50 7.95
CA GLU A 47 -15.79 5.60 7.70
C GLU A 47 -14.54 5.11 6.95
N ARG A 48 -13.97 3.96 7.31
CA ARG A 48 -12.85 3.36 6.55
C ARG A 48 -13.22 3.11 5.08
N ARG A 49 -14.44 2.65 4.80
CA ARG A 49 -14.94 2.44 3.43
C ARG A 49 -15.07 3.78 2.69
N LYS A 50 -15.63 4.82 3.31
CA LYS A 50 -15.72 6.16 2.72
C LYS A 50 -14.35 6.72 2.38
N ILE A 51 -13.41 6.66 3.33
CA ILE A 51 -12.03 7.10 3.14
C ILE A 51 -11.40 6.34 1.97
N LYS A 52 -11.49 5.01 1.95
CA LYS A 52 -10.92 4.20 0.87
C LYS A 52 -11.49 4.58 -0.50
N GLN A 53 -12.80 4.76 -0.62
CA GLN A 53 -13.44 5.19 -1.87
C GLN A 53 -12.98 6.57 -2.31
N GLU A 54 -12.85 7.52 -1.38
CA GLU A 54 -12.37 8.86 -1.67
C GLU A 54 -10.91 8.85 -2.14
N TYR A 55 -10.04 8.07 -1.48
CA TYR A 55 -8.64 7.90 -1.87
C TYR A 55 -8.51 7.22 -3.23
N GLU A 56 -9.30 6.19 -3.52
CA GLU A 56 -9.31 5.54 -4.84
C GLU A 56 -9.79 6.50 -5.93
N ARG A 57 -10.83 7.30 -5.66
CA ARG A 57 -11.32 8.32 -6.60
C ARG A 57 -10.26 9.38 -6.88
N LYS A 58 -9.66 9.94 -5.82
CA LYS A 58 -8.58 10.94 -5.95
C LYS A 58 -7.33 10.36 -6.59
N GLY A 59 -6.94 9.12 -6.26
CA GLY A 59 -5.78 8.44 -6.81
C GLY A 59 -5.90 8.18 -8.30
N LYS A 60 -7.05 7.63 -8.74
CA LYS A 60 -7.35 7.39 -10.16
C LYS A 60 -7.41 8.70 -10.94
N GLN A 61 -8.03 9.74 -10.38
CA GLN A 61 -8.15 11.05 -11.04
C GLN A 61 -6.79 11.77 -11.18
N ARG A 62 -5.89 11.65 -10.19
CA ARG A 62 -4.56 12.27 -10.22
C ARG A 62 -3.57 11.58 -11.16
N LEU A 63 -3.63 10.25 -11.27
CA LEU A 63 -2.70 9.49 -12.10
C LEU A 63 -3.19 9.30 -13.54
N GLY A 64 -4.50 9.22 -13.77
CA GLY A 64 -5.06 8.90 -15.09
C GLY A 64 -5.21 10.10 -16.05
N ASN A 65 -5.44 11.31 -15.53
CA ASN A 65 -5.88 12.43 -16.38
C ASN A 65 -4.80 13.49 -16.65
N ASP A 66 -3.71 13.52 -15.88
CA ASP A 66 -2.67 14.55 -16.06
C ASP A 66 -1.41 13.98 -16.71
N LYS A 67 -1.30 14.17 -18.03
CA LYS A 67 -0.09 13.83 -18.80
C LYS A 67 1.16 14.54 -18.26
N ARG A 68 1.01 15.76 -17.70
CA ARG A 68 2.12 16.52 -17.12
C ARG A 68 2.55 15.94 -15.77
N GLY A 69 1.59 15.63 -14.90
CA GLY A 69 1.84 14.94 -13.64
C GLY A 69 2.53 13.59 -13.84
N TYR A 70 2.07 12.79 -14.81
CA TYR A 70 2.69 11.50 -15.12
C TYR A 70 4.12 11.65 -15.68
N LYS A 71 4.39 12.62 -16.57
CA LYS A 71 5.75 12.92 -17.06
C LYS A 71 6.71 13.20 -15.89
N ASN A 72 6.29 14.05 -14.96
CA ASN A 72 7.11 14.42 -13.80
C ASN A 72 7.34 13.23 -12.85
N LEU A 73 6.31 12.39 -12.66
CA LEU A 73 6.41 11.18 -11.85
C LEU A 73 7.42 10.19 -12.44
N VAL A 74 7.32 9.90 -13.74
CA VAL A 74 8.26 9.00 -14.42
C VAL A 74 9.70 9.52 -14.34
N LYS A 75 9.90 10.83 -14.53
CA LYS A 75 11.22 11.47 -14.34
C LYS A 75 11.78 11.26 -12.93
N ALA A 76 10.95 11.50 -11.91
CA ALA A 76 11.35 11.33 -10.51
C ALA A 76 11.73 9.87 -10.19
N LEU A 77 10.97 8.90 -10.72
CA LEU A 77 11.25 7.47 -10.56
C LEU A 77 12.58 7.07 -11.22
N VAL A 78 12.83 7.55 -12.44
CA VAL A 78 14.11 7.29 -13.13
C VAL A 78 15.28 7.86 -12.33
N LEU A 79 15.19 9.12 -11.88
CA LEU A 79 16.21 9.76 -11.05
C LEU A 79 16.49 9.01 -9.74
N GLN A 80 15.42 8.59 -9.04
CA GLN A 80 15.54 7.81 -7.82
C GLN A 80 16.25 6.47 -8.07
N SER A 81 15.95 5.84 -9.21
CA SER A 81 16.58 4.58 -9.61
C SER A 81 18.08 4.76 -9.86
N LEU A 82 18.46 5.78 -10.63
CA LEU A 82 19.86 6.12 -10.91
C LEU A 82 20.63 6.45 -9.63
N ALA A 83 20.02 7.22 -8.72
CA ALA A 83 20.60 7.56 -7.42
C ALA A 83 20.86 6.34 -6.53
N ARG A 84 20.02 5.31 -6.66
CA ARG A 84 20.15 4.07 -5.88
C ARG A 84 21.18 3.11 -6.48
N LEU A 85 21.28 3.03 -7.81
CA LEU A 85 22.21 2.14 -8.49
C LEU A 85 23.64 2.70 -8.51
N ARG A 86 23.82 4.01 -8.75
CA ARG A 86 25.13 4.67 -8.90
C ARG A 86 26.07 4.00 -9.91
N GLU A 87 25.50 3.41 -10.95
CA GLU A 87 26.24 2.73 -12.01
C GLU A 87 26.46 3.66 -13.22
N PRO A 88 27.58 3.52 -13.95
CA PRO A 88 27.87 4.33 -15.13
C PRO A 88 26.98 3.98 -16.34
N SER A 89 26.37 2.78 -16.35
CA SER A 89 25.47 2.34 -17.42
C SER A 89 24.26 1.61 -16.85
N VAL A 90 23.06 1.93 -17.31
CA VAL A 90 21.80 1.37 -16.81
C VAL A 90 20.87 1.01 -17.97
N ILE A 91 20.23 -0.16 -17.88
CA ILE A 91 19.16 -0.56 -18.82
C ILE A 91 17.79 -0.25 -18.19
N LEU A 92 16.98 0.55 -18.89
CA LEU A 92 15.64 0.94 -18.46
C LEU A 92 14.58 0.13 -19.21
N ARG A 93 13.83 -0.70 -18.47
CA ARG A 93 12.65 -1.40 -18.98
C ARG A 93 11.40 -0.57 -18.71
N CYS A 94 10.66 -0.24 -19.76
CA CYS A 94 9.41 0.51 -19.67
C CYS A 94 8.27 -0.22 -20.41
N ARG A 95 7.03 0.17 -20.12
CA ARG A 95 5.85 -0.31 -20.85
C ARG A 95 5.85 0.24 -22.28
N GLU A 96 5.30 -0.52 -23.24
CA GLU A 96 5.25 -0.11 -24.66
C GLU A 96 4.57 1.25 -24.87
N VAL A 97 3.47 1.49 -24.15
CA VAL A 97 2.70 2.75 -24.20
C VAL A 97 3.55 3.95 -23.77
N ASP A 98 4.47 3.75 -22.84
CA ASP A 98 5.26 4.81 -22.22
C ASP A 98 6.58 5.08 -22.96
N ARG A 99 6.92 4.30 -23.99
CA ARG A 99 8.21 4.41 -24.69
C ARG A 99 8.50 5.84 -25.18
N LYS A 100 7.53 6.44 -25.89
CA LYS A 100 7.65 7.81 -26.42
C LYS A 100 7.84 8.85 -25.31
N LEU A 101 7.18 8.64 -24.17
CA LEU A 101 7.28 9.51 -23.00
C LEU A 101 8.67 9.40 -22.37
N VAL A 102 9.15 8.18 -22.17
CA VAL A 102 10.45 7.88 -21.58
C VAL A 102 11.59 8.44 -22.44
N GLU A 103 11.53 8.28 -23.77
CA GLU A 103 12.49 8.88 -24.72
C GLU A 103 12.65 10.39 -24.49
N SER A 104 11.53 11.11 -24.30
CA SER A 104 11.57 12.55 -24.04
C SER A 104 12.11 12.95 -22.66
N ILE A 105 12.04 12.03 -21.67
CA ILE A 105 12.41 12.31 -20.28
C ILE A 105 13.88 11.97 -20.00
N ILE A 106 14.46 11.00 -20.71
CA ILE A 106 15.79 10.46 -20.41
C ILE A 106 16.87 11.55 -20.41
N ASP A 107 16.85 12.46 -21.38
CA ASP A 107 17.86 13.51 -21.48
C ASP A 107 17.72 14.54 -20.36
N GLU A 108 16.48 14.89 -19.99
CA GLU A 108 16.19 15.74 -18.83
C GLU A 108 16.67 15.06 -17.52
N ALA A 109 16.43 13.76 -17.37
CA ALA A 109 16.82 13.00 -16.18
C ALA A 109 18.35 12.82 -16.07
N LYS A 110 19.07 12.61 -17.18
CA LYS A 110 20.54 12.54 -17.19
C LYS A 110 21.16 13.84 -16.70
N ARG A 111 20.66 14.98 -17.19
CA ARG A 111 21.14 16.30 -16.77
C ARG A 111 20.88 16.53 -15.29
N GLU A 112 19.66 16.28 -14.82
CA GLU A 112 19.29 16.48 -13.42
C GLU A 112 20.06 15.56 -12.46
N TYR A 113 20.38 14.33 -12.89
CA TYR A 113 21.25 13.43 -12.13
C TYR A 113 22.68 13.95 -12.04
N ALA A 114 23.25 14.38 -13.17
CA ALA A 114 24.60 14.92 -13.23
C ALA A 114 24.76 16.17 -12.35
N GLU A 115 23.78 17.08 -12.38
CA GLU A 115 23.76 18.28 -11.53
C GLU A 115 23.65 17.94 -10.03
N LYS A 116 22.76 17.01 -9.64
CA LYS A 116 22.53 16.67 -8.22
C LYS A 116 23.68 15.91 -7.57
N PHE A 117 24.33 15.04 -8.33
CA PHE A 117 25.38 14.17 -7.80
C PHE A 117 26.79 14.61 -8.21
N ASN A 118 26.92 15.64 -9.04
CA ASN A 118 28.18 16.16 -9.58
C ASN A 118 29.06 15.06 -10.22
N VAL A 119 28.41 14.13 -10.93
CA VAL A 119 29.03 12.98 -11.60
C VAL A 119 28.73 13.02 -13.09
N ALA A 120 29.54 12.31 -13.87
CA ALA A 120 29.30 12.13 -15.30
C ALA A 120 27.91 11.52 -15.54
N SER A 121 27.25 11.96 -16.62
CA SER A 121 25.92 11.48 -16.98
C SER A 121 25.95 9.98 -17.33
N PRO A 122 25.11 9.13 -16.72
CA PRO A 122 25.12 7.70 -16.95
C PRO A 122 24.57 7.34 -18.36
N LYS A 123 25.12 6.28 -18.94
CA LYS A 123 24.64 5.70 -20.21
C LYS A 123 23.35 4.93 -19.97
N ILE A 124 22.21 5.49 -20.37
CA ILE A 124 20.89 4.85 -20.23
C ILE A 124 20.49 4.22 -21.57
N VAL A 125 20.23 2.92 -21.59
CA VAL A 125 19.73 2.16 -22.75
C VAL A 125 18.30 1.74 -22.48
N ILE A 126 17.35 2.06 -23.37
CA ILE A 126 15.96 1.59 -23.25
C ILE A 126 15.91 0.16 -23.77
N ASP A 127 15.43 -0.76 -22.96
CA ASP A 127 15.24 -2.14 -23.38
C ASP A 127 14.12 -2.21 -24.43
N HIS A 128 14.40 -2.87 -25.55
CA HIS A 128 13.46 -3.05 -26.65
C HIS A 128 12.97 -4.50 -26.79
N LEU A 129 13.23 -5.36 -25.81
CA LEU A 129 12.82 -6.77 -25.77
C LEU A 129 11.30 -6.95 -25.59
N GLY A 130 10.54 -6.49 -26.58
CA GLY A 130 9.13 -6.82 -26.84
C GLY A 130 8.88 -7.27 -28.29
N GLY A 131 9.87 -7.15 -29.18
CA GLY A 131 9.83 -7.67 -30.54
C GLY A 131 10.96 -8.66 -30.80
N SER A 132 10.61 -9.93 -31.04
CA SER A 132 11.48 -11.02 -31.52
C SER A 132 12.52 -11.62 -30.55
N CYS A 133 12.09 -12.16 -29.41
CA CYS A 133 12.86 -13.22 -28.71
C CYS A 133 12.62 -14.62 -29.32
N ALA A 134 12.09 -14.72 -30.55
CA ALA A 134 11.71 -15.99 -31.18
C ALA A 134 12.86 -16.65 -31.97
N SER A 135 13.95 -15.93 -32.27
CA SER A 135 15.01 -16.41 -33.18
C SER A 135 16.39 -16.62 -32.54
N PHE A 136 16.60 -16.25 -31.28
CA PHE A 136 17.88 -16.50 -30.61
C PHE A 136 17.66 -17.12 -29.23
N GLY A 137 18.18 -18.34 -29.08
CA GLY A 137 18.09 -19.12 -27.85
C GLY A 137 18.79 -18.44 -26.67
N ARG A 138 18.22 -18.69 -25.49
CA ARG A 138 18.71 -18.37 -24.14
C ARG A 138 18.83 -16.88 -23.79
N ARG A 139 18.03 -16.48 -22.78
CA ARG A 139 17.93 -15.11 -22.22
C ARG A 139 19.24 -14.56 -21.65
N GLU A 140 20.27 -15.38 -21.46
CA GLU A 140 21.56 -14.96 -20.89
C GLU A 140 22.54 -14.42 -21.95
N ASP A 141 22.36 -14.77 -23.23
CA ASP A 141 23.32 -14.39 -24.27
C ASP A 141 23.11 -12.96 -24.80
N CYS A 142 21.86 -12.46 -24.78
CA CYS A 142 21.53 -11.11 -25.26
C CYS A 142 22.12 -9.99 -24.36
N PHE A 143 22.30 -10.25 -23.07
CA PHE A 143 22.89 -9.28 -22.14
C PHE A 143 24.40 -9.18 -22.31
N ARG A 144 25.05 -10.27 -22.78
CA ARG A 144 26.50 -10.37 -22.88
C ARG A 144 27.06 -9.79 -24.17
N GLU A 145 26.25 -9.66 -25.23
CA GLU A 145 26.68 -9.03 -26.48
C GLU A 145 26.60 -7.49 -26.44
N HIS A 146 25.65 -6.91 -25.71
CA HIS A 146 25.50 -5.44 -25.65
C HIS A 146 26.56 -4.73 -24.78
N PHE A 147 27.28 -5.49 -23.94
CA PHE A 147 28.31 -4.99 -23.02
C PHE A 147 29.72 -5.54 -23.30
N ARG A 148 29.99 -6.15 -24.45
CA ARG A 148 31.37 -6.47 -24.83
C ARG A 148 32.07 -5.22 -25.41
N CYS A 149 33.03 -4.74 -24.62
CA CYS A 149 34.21 -4.02 -25.05
C CYS A 149 34.00 -2.63 -25.68
N THR A 150 34.07 -1.60 -24.84
CA THR A 150 34.86 -0.42 -25.18
C THR A 150 36.10 -0.40 -24.28
N PRO A 151 37.27 0.01 -24.80
CA PRO A 151 38.60 -0.20 -24.18
C PRO A 151 38.76 0.46 -22.81
#